data_AF-A0A3Q9S8C8-F1
#
_entry.id   AF-A0A3Q9S8C8-F1
#
_cell.length_a   1.000
_cell.length_b   1.000
_cell.length_c   1.000
_cell.angle_alpha   90.00
_cell.angle_beta   90.00
_cell.angle_gamma   90.00
#
_symmetry.space_group_name_H-M   'P 1'
#
loop_
_entity.id
_entity.type
_entity.pdbx_description
1 polymer ?
#
loop_
_entity_poly.entity_id
_entity_poly.type
_entity_poly.pdbx_seq_one_letter_code
_entity_poly.pdbx_strand_id
1 'polypeptide(L)'
;MKSFRQNQYSRANAVKYAIIYALKPNPTYRYFPLTNNNTSGDCANFVSQCLHAGGAPMNYSTRNPWWYKHSSININRDTWSISWTVANSLYWYLKINQASHLPGAKGLEVQNVSLLKPGDLIFFEDNKGFIFHSTIVTSLLHNKPLISHHSFEALNIPYQSSWPAYKMHFLKISI
;
A
#
# COMPACT_ATOMS: atom_id res chain seq x y z
N MET A 1 -0.82 -30.36 14.86
CA MET A 1 -1.83 -29.36 14.49
C MET A 1 -1.20 -27.97 14.54
N LYS A 2 -0.98 -27.31 13.40
CA LYS A 2 -0.51 -25.92 13.41
C LYS A 2 -1.71 -25.02 13.72
N SER A 3 -1.70 -24.41 14.89
CA SER A 3 -2.67 -23.38 15.29
C SER A 3 -2.51 -22.18 14.36
N PHE A 4 -3.44 -22.01 13.42
CA PHE A 4 -3.61 -20.74 12.71
C PHE A 4 -4.11 -19.73 13.74
N ARG A 5 -3.19 -18.98 14.37
CA ARG A 5 -3.61 -17.71 14.98
C ARG A 5 -4.24 -16.91 13.85
N GLN A 6 -5.54 -16.65 13.94
CA GLN A 6 -6.18 -15.59 13.17
C GLN A 6 -5.45 -14.30 13.56
N ASN A 7 -4.39 -13.96 12.83
CA ASN A 7 -3.80 -12.63 12.93
C ASN A 7 -4.86 -11.68 12.37
N GLN A 8 -5.67 -11.13 13.27
CA GLN A 8 -6.54 -10.03 12.93
C GLN A 8 -5.65 -8.87 12.46
N TYR A 9 -6.00 -8.30 11.31
CA TYR A 9 -5.32 -7.14 10.76
C TYR A 9 -5.36 -5.97 11.75
N SER A 10 -4.19 -5.45 12.11
CA SER A 10 -4.04 -4.26 12.94
C SER A 10 -3.72 -3.07 12.07
N ARG A 11 -4.74 -2.23 11.84
CA ARG A 11 -4.58 -0.92 11.20
C ARG A 11 -3.56 -0.05 11.94
N ALA A 12 -3.56 -0.13 13.27
CA ALA A 12 -2.62 0.60 14.11
C ALA A 12 -1.17 0.18 13.83
N ASN A 13 -0.90 -1.12 13.62
CA ASN A 13 0.44 -1.59 13.26
C ASN A 13 0.85 -1.16 11.85
N ALA A 14 -0.07 -1.17 10.89
CA ALA A 14 0.18 -0.65 9.54
C ALA A 14 0.55 0.83 9.56
N VAL A 15 -0.21 1.65 10.33
CA VAL A 15 0.07 3.08 10.50
C VAL A 15 1.39 3.31 11.25
N LYS A 16 1.65 2.54 12.32
CA LYS A 16 2.91 2.63 13.06
C LYS A 16 4.10 2.34 12.16
N TYR A 17 4.02 1.29 11.34
CA TYR A 17 5.06 0.98 10.35
C TYR A 17 5.26 2.14 9.38
N ALA A 18 4.15 2.67 8.83
CA ALA A 18 4.21 3.79 7.91
C ALA A 18 4.91 5.01 8.53
N ILE A 19 4.57 5.38 9.77
CA ILE A 19 5.18 6.52 10.47
C ILE A 19 6.69 6.30 10.69
N ILE A 20 7.10 5.09 11.06
CA ILE A 20 8.52 4.76 11.30
C ILE A 20 9.35 4.90 10.03
N TYR A 21 8.81 4.43 8.90
CA TYR A 21 9.59 4.28 7.67
C TYR A 21 9.32 5.34 6.61
N ALA A 22 8.26 6.16 6.71
CA ALA A 22 7.87 7.13 5.67
C ALA A 22 8.99 8.07 5.19
N LEU A 23 9.92 8.44 6.07
CA LEU A 23 11.05 9.32 5.77
C LEU A 23 12.35 8.57 5.48
N LYS A 24 12.40 7.26 5.74
CA LYS A 24 13.58 6.42 5.58
C LYS A 24 13.17 4.98 5.24
N PRO A 25 13.51 4.47 4.05
CA PRO A 25 13.17 3.11 3.66
C PRO A 25 13.59 2.06 4.68
N ASN A 26 12.74 1.05 4.90
CA ASN A 26 13.10 -0.07 5.76
C ASN A 26 14.21 -0.90 5.10
N PRO A 27 15.41 -1.02 5.70
CA PRO A 27 16.53 -1.75 5.10
C PRO A 27 16.29 -3.26 4.94
N THR A 28 15.22 -3.83 5.51
CA THR A 28 14.87 -5.24 5.31
C THR A 28 14.15 -5.49 3.99
N TYR A 29 13.67 -4.46 3.30
CA TYR A 29 13.02 -4.57 2.00
C TYR A 29 13.83 -3.86 0.92
N ARG A 30 13.83 -4.42 -0.29
CA ARG A 30 14.37 -3.74 -1.46
C ARG A 30 13.64 -2.41 -1.65
N TYR A 31 14.41 -1.34 -1.79
CA TYR A 31 13.92 0.00 -2.07
C TYR A 31 14.02 0.30 -3.57
N PHE A 32 13.00 0.96 -4.11
CA PHE A 32 12.92 1.35 -5.52
C PHE A 32 12.94 2.88 -5.63
N PRO A 33 14.13 3.52 -5.73
CA PRO A 33 14.21 4.97 -5.83
C PRO A 33 13.51 5.46 -7.09
N LEU A 34 13.00 6.71 -7.04
CA LEU A 34 12.54 7.38 -8.25
C LEU A 34 13.67 7.40 -9.28
N THR A 35 13.33 6.99 -10.51
CA THR A 35 14.23 7.07 -11.66
C THR A 35 13.81 8.21 -12.58
N ASN A 36 14.69 8.62 -13.49
CA ASN A 36 14.67 9.87 -14.29
C ASN A 36 13.40 10.17 -15.12
N ASN A 37 12.39 9.31 -15.08
CA ASN A 37 11.11 9.51 -15.73
C ASN A 37 9.95 9.77 -14.74
N ASN A 38 10.20 9.80 -13.42
CA ASN A 38 9.19 10.00 -12.37
C ASN A 38 7.97 9.04 -12.43
N THR A 39 8.07 7.96 -13.22
CA THR A 39 6.97 7.01 -13.48
C THR A 39 7.08 5.73 -12.66
N SER A 40 8.20 5.52 -11.96
CA SER A 40 8.45 4.33 -11.16
C SER A 40 9.15 4.72 -9.86
N GLY A 41 8.58 4.29 -8.74
CA GLY A 41 9.08 4.56 -7.38
C GLY A 41 8.57 3.52 -6.38
N ASP A 42 8.86 3.72 -5.10
CA ASP A 42 8.66 2.75 -4.02
C ASP A 42 7.24 2.75 -3.42
N CYS A 43 6.32 3.54 -3.96
CA CYS A 43 5.04 3.84 -3.31
C CYS A 43 4.19 2.59 -2.99
N ALA A 44 4.02 1.68 -3.95
CA ALA A 44 3.25 0.46 -3.74
C ALA A 44 4.01 -0.57 -2.90
N ASN A 45 5.34 -0.62 -3.03
CA ASN A 45 6.17 -1.45 -2.16
C ASN A 45 6.03 -1.01 -0.70
N PHE A 46 6.12 0.28 -0.42
CA PHE A 46 5.93 0.86 0.91
C PHE A 46 4.53 0.56 1.47
N VAL A 47 3.47 0.81 0.69
CA VAL A 47 2.10 0.49 1.12
C VAL A 47 1.94 -1.01 1.39
N SER A 48 2.51 -1.88 0.54
CA SER A 48 2.46 -3.32 0.77
C SER A 48 3.18 -3.75 2.04
N GLN A 49 4.33 -3.13 2.35
CA GLN A 49 5.01 -3.33 3.64
C GLN A 49 4.15 -2.88 4.82
N CYS A 50 3.45 -1.75 4.72
CA CYS A 50 2.53 -1.28 5.76
C CYS A 50 1.40 -2.29 5.99
N LEU A 51 0.74 -2.77 4.92
CA LEU A 51 -0.31 -3.79 5.01
C LEU A 51 0.23 -5.08 5.65
N HIS A 52 1.42 -5.51 5.26
CA HIS A 52 2.04 -6.71 5.81
C HIS A 52 2.42 -6.56 7.29
N ALA A 53 2.96 -5.41 7.69
CA ALA A 53 3.23 -5.08 9.09
C ALA A 53 1.93 -4.98 9.92
N GLY A 54 0.82 -4.62 9.28
CA GLY A 54 -0.53 -4.73 9.83
C GLY A 54 -1.01 -6.17 10.04
N GLY A 55 -0.29 -7.18 9.53
CA GLY A 55 -0.64 -8.60 9.65
C GLY A 55 -1.40 -9.16 8.46
N ALA A 56 -1.46 -8.44 7.32
CA ALA A 56 -2.07 -8.97 6.12
C ALA A 56 -1.32 -10.22 5.61
N PRO A 57 -2.01 -11.36 5.41
CA PRO A 57 -1.35 -12.56 4.91
C PRO A 57 -0.98 -12.36 3.44
N MET A 58 0.25 -12.73 3.09
CA MET A 58 0.67 -12.77 1.70
C MET A 58 -0.07 -13.87 0.94
N ASN A 59 -0.40 -13.59 -0.33
CA ASN A 59 -1.06 -14.53 -1.23
C ASN A 59 -0.06 -14.98 -2.31
N TYR A 60 0.40 -16.23 -2.24
CA TYR A 60 1.33 -16.81 -3.23
C TYR A 60 0.64 -17.51 -4.40
N SER A 61 -0.69 -17.40 -4.53
CA SER A 61 -1.43 -18.01 -5.65
C SER A 61 -1.06 -17.36 -6.98
N THR A 62 -1.19 -18.12 -8.07
CA THR A 62 -0.96 -17.62 -9.43
C THR A 62 -2.08 -16.72 -9.95
N ARG A 63 -3.29 -16.81 -9.36
CA ARG A 63 -4.48 -16.10 -9.84
C ARG A 63 -4.56 -14.65 -9.37
N ASN A 64 -4.22 -14.39 -8.11
CA ASN A 64 -4.20 -13.03 -7.55
C ASN A 64 -3.03 -12.90 -6.57
N PRO A 65 -1.77 -12.97 -7.05
CA PRO A 65 -0.60 -12.95 -6.18
C PRO A 65 -0.53 -11.61 -5.44
N TRP A 66 -0.02 -11.60 -4.21
CA TRP A 66 0.46 -10.43 -3.46
C TRP A 66 1.46 -10.90 -2.41
N TRP A 67 2.75 -10.80 -2.70
CA TRP A 67 3.79 -11.38 -1.86
C TRP A 67 5.17 -10.76 -2.08
N TYR A 68 6.01 -10.90 -1.05
CA TYR A 68 7.44 -10.60 -1.06
C TYR A 68 8.21 -11.79 -0.45
N LYS A 69 9.41 -12.07 -0.96
CA LYS A 69 10.29 -13.14 -0.49
C LYS A 69 11.71 -12.63 -0.36
N HIS A 70 12.23 -12.73 0.86
CA HIS A 70 13.64 -12.51 1.13
C HIS A 70 14.49 -13.65 0.56
N SER A 71 15.60 -13.30 -0.07
CA SER A 71 16.65 -14.24 -0.42
C SER A 71 17.52 -14.53 0.79
N SER A 72 18.00 -15.76 0.92
CA SER A 72 19.01 -16.12 1.91
C SER A 72 20.40 -15.57 1.58
N ILE A 73 20.61 -15.06 0.36
CA ILE A 73 21.91 -14.54 -0.09
C ILE A 73 22.05 -13.06 0.25
N ASN A 74 21.19 -12.21 -0.31
CA ASN A 74 21.11 -10.78 0.00
C ASN A 74 19.84 -10.15 -0.60
N ILE A 75 19.51 -8.95 -0.12
CA ILE A 75 18.31 -8.18 -0.51
C ILE A 75 18.17 -7.89 -2.01
N ASN A 76 19.28 -7.84 -2.75
CA ASN A 76 19.24 -7.60 -4.20
C ASN A 76 18.71 -8.80 -4.99
N ARG A 77 18.66 -9.98 -4.34
CA ARG A 77 18.10 -11.23 -4.87
C ARG A 77 16.69 -11.50 -4.36
N ASP A 78 16.10 -10.60 -3.58
CA ASP A 78 14.71 -10.70 -3.15
C ASP A 78 13.79 -10.74 -4.36
N THR A 79 12.64 -11.40 -4.20
CA THR A 79 11.63 -11.55 -5.25
C THR A 79 10.26 -11.14 -4.72
N TRP A 80 9.37 -10.71 -5.61
CA TRP A 80 8.04 -10.21 -5.25
C TRP A 80 7.04 -10.39 -6.39
N SER A 81 5.75 -10.28 -6.08
CA SER A 81 4.70 -10.19 -7.11
C SER A 81 4.56 -8.78 -7.65
N ILE A 82 4.06 -8.64 -8.88
CA ILE A 82 3.81 -7.32 -9.49
C ILE A 82 2.89 -6.46 -8.62
N SER A 83 1.83 -7.04 -8.06
CA SER A 83 0.91 -6.38 -7.12
C SER A 83 1.54 -5.92 -5.81
N TRP A 84 2.73 -6.41 -5.43
CA TRP A 84 3.43 -5.91 -4.25
C TRP A 84 4.10 -4.56 -4.53
N THR A 85 4.64 -4.36 -5.74
CA THR A 85 5.46 -3.19 -6.07
C THR A 85 4.87 -2.22 -7.09
N VAL A 86 3.74 -2.55 -7.73
CA VAL A 86 3.11 -1.70 -8.76
C VAL A 86 1.74 -1.22 -8.30
N ALA A 87 1.54 0.11 -8.27
CA ALA A 87 0.33 0.75 -7.74
C ALA A 87 -0.95 0.24 -8.43
N ASN A 88 -0.97 0.16 -9.76
CA ASN A 88 -2.09 -0.38 -10.51
C ASN A 88 -2.43 -1.82 -10.13
N SER A 89 -1.43 -2.70 -10.06
CA SER A 89 -1.66 -4.10 -9.70
C SER A 89 -2.06 -4.27 -8.24
N LEU A 90 -1.55 -3.44 -7.32
CA LEU A 90 -1.98 -3.42 -5.91
C LEU A 90 -3.45 -2.99 -5.77
N TYR A 91 -3.85 -1.92 -6.47
CA TYR A 91 -5.22 -1.42 -6.47
C TYR A 91 -6.19 -2.52 -6.91
N TRP A 92 -5.92 -3.16 -8.05
CA TRP A 92 -6.77 -4.24 -8.57
C TRP A 92 -6.76 -5.47 -7.68
N TYR A 93 -5.62 -5.84 -7.08
CA TYR A 93 -5.55 -6.93 -6.10
C TYR A 93 -6.56 -6.72 -4.95
N LEU A 94 -6.57 -5.53 -4.37
CA LEU A 94 -7.47 -5.17 -3.25
C LEU A 94 -8.94 -5.15 -3.66
N LYS A 95 -9.24 -4.57 -4.84
CA LYS A 95 -10.61 -4.48 -5.39
C LYS A 95 -11.17 -5.86 -5.74
N ILE A 96 -10.37 -6.72 -6.37
CA ILE A 96 -10.76 -8.08 -6.73
C ILE A 96 -11.00 -8.91 -5.47
N ASN A 97 -10.09 -8.83 -4.48
CA ASN A 97 -10.29 -9.54 -3.22
C ASN A 97 -11.58 -9.09 -2.51
N GLN A 98 -11.89 -7.79 -2.54
CA GLN A 98 -13.13 -7.26 -1.96
C GLN A 98 -14.38 -7.77 -2.71
N ALA A 99 -14.39 -7.70 -4.04
CA ALA A 99 -15.54 -8.10 -4.84
C ALA A 99 -15.81 -9.61 -4.78
N SER A 100 -14.74 -10.42 -4.82
CA SER A 100 -14.82 -11.88 -4.84
C SER A 100 -14.73 -12.52 -3.45
N HIS A 101 -14.74 -11.72 -2.37
CA HIS A 101 -14.67 -12.19 -0.98
C HIS A 101 -13.47 -13.14 -0.72
N LEU A 102 -12.33 -12.90 -1.38
CA LEU A 102 -11.13 -13.72 -1.25
C LEU A 102 -10.42 -13.44 0.08
N PRO A 103 -9.68 -14.41 0.67
CA PRO A 103 -8.90 -14.17 1.88
C PRO A 103 -7.75 -13.17 1.63
N GLY A 104 -7.36 -12.44 2.68
CA GLY A 104 -6.28 -11.45 2.64
C GLY A 104 -6.77 -10.02 2.54
N ALA A 105 -5.86 -9.08 2.31
CA ALA A 105 -6.20 -7.65 2.24
C ALA A 105 -7.21 -7.34 1.12
N LYS A 106 -8.21 -6.52 1.46
CA LYS A 106 -9.32 -6.08 0.61
C LYS A 106 -9.41 -4.56 0.64
N GLY A 107 -9.95 -3.99 -0.43
CA GLY A 107 -10.21 -2.56 -0.53
C GLY A 107 -11.65 -2.28 -0.94
N LEU A 108 -12.45 -1.77 -0.02
CA LEU A 108 -13.76 -1.20 -0.33
C LEU A 108 -13.58 0.24 -0.79
N GLU A 109 -13.84 0.50 -2.07
CA GLU A 109 -13.80 1.85 -2.60
C GLU A 109 -15.01 2.66 -2.13
N VAL A 110 -14.77 3.88 -1.66
CA VAL A 110 -15.79 4.81 -1.18
C VAL A 110 -15.71 6.14 -1.92
N GLN A 111 -16.84 6.84 -2.02
CA GLN A 111 -16.93 8.08 -2.80
C GLN A 111 -16.35 9.31 -2.08
N ASN A 112 -16.32 9.29 -0.74
CA ASN A 112 -15.93 10.46 0.05
C ASN A 112 -14.68 10.19 0.89
N VAL A 113 -13.69 11.06 0.74
CA VAL A 113 -12.42 11.03 1.49
C VAL A 113 -12.62 11.14 3.00
N SER A 114 -13.72 11.79 3.46
CA SER A 114 -14.04 11.93 4.90
C SER A 114 -14.37 10.59 5.58
N LEU A 115 -14.66 9.55 4.80
CA LEU A 115 -14.90 8.20 5.31
C LEU A 115 -13.61 7.44 5.62
N LEU A 116 -12.46 7.97 5.19
CA LEU A 116 -11.17 7.33 5.42
C LEU A 116 -10.72 7.52 6.86
N LYS A 117 -10.06 6.48 7.38
CA LYS A 117 -9.42 6.46 8.69
C LYS A 117 -7.95 6.10 8.55
N PRO A 118 -7.08 6.41 9.52
CA PRO A 118 -5.70 5.92 9.52
C PRO A 118 -5.63 4.41 9.23
N GLY A 119 -4.79 4.02 8.27
CA GLY A 119 -4.66 2.68 7.71
C GLY A 119 -5.47 2.42 6.42
N ASP A 120 -6.30 3.37 5.99
CA ASP A 120 -6.94 3.35 4.66
C ASP A 120 -5.97 3.87 3.59
N LEU A 121 -6.26 3.60 2.32
CA LEU A 121 -5.39 3.95 1.21
C LEU A 121 -6.03 4.98 0.28
N ILE A 122 -5.17 5.77 -0.37
CA ILE A 122 -5.56 6.62 -1.50
C ILE A 122 -4.68 6.24 -2.70
N PHE A 123 -5.34 5.95 -3.82
CA PHE A 123 -4.70 5.68 -5.11
C PHE A 123 -4.96 6.83 -6.08
N PHE A 124 -4.00 7.10 -6.96
CA PHE A 124 -4.02 8.23 -7.88
C PHE A 124 -4.04 7.70 -9.32
N GLU A 125 -4.96 8.20 -10.12
CA GLU A 125 -5.21 7.82 -11.51
C GLU A 125 -4.81 8.98 -12.44
N ASP A 126 -4.15 8.65 -13.54
CA ASP A 126 -3.84 9.62 -14.61
C ASP A 126 -5.02 9.82 -15.57
N ASN A 127 -4.87 10.72 -16.55
CA ASN A 127 -5.92 11.00 -17.53
C ASN A 127 -6.15 9.88 -18.56
N LYS A 128 -5.39 8.78 -18.49
CA LYS A 128 -5.55 7.58 -19.32
C LYS A 128 -6.20 6.43 -18.54
N GLY A 129 -6.57 6.65 -17.28
CA GLY A 129 -7.16 5.63 -16.42
C GLY A 129 -6.15 4.69 -15.75
N PHE A 130 -4.86 5.04 -15.75
CA PHE A 130 -3.83 4.22 -15.12
C PHE A 130 -3.57 4.67 -13.67
N ILE A 131 -3.61 3.71 -12.75
CA ILE A 131 -3.29 3.96 -11.34
C ILE A 131 -1.78 3.99 -11.15
N PHE A 132 -1.21 5.17 -10.98
CA PHE A 132 0.24 5.38 -10.98
C PHE A 132 0.85 5.56 -9.59
N HIS A 133 0.05 5.88 -8.57
CA HIS A 133 0.56 6.13 -7.22
C HIS A 133 -0.37 5.58 -6.14
N SER A 134 0.23 5.19 -5.00
CA SER A 134 -0.48 4.65 -3.84
C SER A 134 0.08 5.22 -2.55
N THR A 135 -0.80 5.50 -1.60
CA THR A 135 -0.47 6.15 -0.33
C THR A 135 -1.28 5.52 0.81
N ILE A 136 -0.81 5.67 2.04
CA ILE A 136 -1.54 5.24 3.25
C ILE A 136 -1.90 6.47 4.09
N VAL A 137 -3.13 6.53 4.58
CA VAL A 137 -3.57 7.53 5.56
C VAL A 137 -2.92 7.21 6.90
N THR A 138 -2.13 8.14 7.44
CA THR A 138 -1.37 7.95 8.68
C THR A 138 -1.90 8.80 9.83
N SER A 139 -2.54 9.93 9.54
CA SER A 139 -3.18 10.77 10.55
C SER A 139 -4.34 11.58 9.95
N LEU A 140 -5.05 12.31 10.83
CA LEU A 140 -6.12 13.23 10.44
C LEU A 140 -5.80 14.60 11.02
N LEU A 141 -5.96 15.66 10.23
CA LEU A 141 -5.90 17.05 10.68
C LEU A 141 -7.24 17.73 10.40
N HIS A 142 -7.96 18.14 11.45
CA HIS A 142 -9.31 18.68 11.33
C HIS A 142 -10.25 17.79 10.49
N ASN A 143 -10.25 16.47 10.76
CA ASN A 143 -10.97 15.44 10.01
C ASN A 143 -10.57 15.28 8.52
N LYS A 144 -9.48 15.92 8.07
CA LYS A 144 -8.92 15.72 6.73
C LYS A 144 -7.78 14.69 6.79
N PRO A 145 -7.79 13.64 5.95
CA PRO A 145 -6.70 12.69 5.88
C PRO A 145 -5.36 13.32 5.53
N LEU A 146 -4.34 12.96 6.29
CA LEU A 146 -2.94 13.15 5.95
C LEU A 146 -2.35 11.79 5.59
N ILE A 147 -1.50 11.78 4.57
CA ILE A 147 -0.96 10.55 3.98
C ILE A 147 0.54 10.45 4.14
N SER A 148 1.05 9.24 3.94
CA SER A 148 2.49 8.96 3.85
C SER A 148 2.76 8.00 2.69
N HIS A 149 3.92 8.16 2.05
CA HIS A 149 4.33 7.35 0.89
C HIS A 149 5.83 7.44 0.61
N HIS A 150 6.37 6.47 -0.14
CA HIS A 150 7.73 6.51 -0.68
C HIS A 150 7.74 6.77 -2.19
N SER A 151 7.63 8.04 -2.56
CA SER A 151 8.10 8.47 -3.89
C SER A 151 9.18 9.51 -3.69
N PHE A 152 8.91 10.50 -2.86
CA PHE A 152 9.88 11.47 -2.38
C PHE A 152 9.94 11.48 -0.84
N GLU A 153 9.61 10.33 -0.22
CA GLU A 153 9.65 10.14 1.24
C GLU A 153 8.83 11.18 2.02
N ALA A 154 7.52 10.96 2.11
CA ALA A 154 6.60 11.90 2.72
C ALA A 154 5.90 11.32 3.96
N LEU A 155 5.87 12.12 5.04
CA LEU A 155 5.16 11.82 6.28
C LEU A 155 4.10 12.88 6.57
N ASN A 156 2.85 12.44 6.82
CA ASN A 156 1.72 13.28 7.21
C ASN A 156 1.51 14.54 6.32
N ILE A 157 1.59 14.39 5.00
CA ILE A 157 1.30 15.49 4.07
C ILE A 157 -0.17 15.49 3.65
N PRO A 158 -0.75 16.65 3.25
CA PRO A 158 -2.04 16.66 2.57
C PRO A 158 -2.00 15.84 1.29
N TYR A 159 -3.01 14.99 1.06
CA TYR A 159 -3.01 14.11 -0.10
C TYR A 159 -3.06 14.85 -1.45
N GLN A 160 -3.64 16.05 -1.47
CA GLN A 160 -3.67 16.92 -2.65
C GLN A 160 -2.28 17.46 -3.03
N SER A 161 -1.34 17.49 -2.09
CA SER A 161 0.02 17.97 -2.31
C SER A 161 0.99 16.86 -2.74
N SER A 162 0.52 15.62 -2.86
CA SER A 162 1.37 14.47 -3.20
C SER A 162 1.70 14.39 -4.68
N TRP A 163 0.69 14.19 -5.53
CA TRP A 163 0.85 14.15 -6.99
C TRP A 163 -0.37 14.76 -7.68
N PRO A 164 -0.19 15.43 -8.84
CA PRO A 164 -1.31 15.82 -9.69
C PRO A 164 -1.99 14.56 -10.24
N ALA A 165 -3.21 14.29 -9.81
CA ALA A 165 -4.03 13.20 -10.33
C ALA A 165 -5.17 13.75 -11.17
N TYR A 166 -5.57 13.00 -12.20
CA TYR A 166 -6.85 13.22 -12.86
C TYR A 166 -8.00 12.80 -11.93
N LYS A 167 -7.83 11.68 -11.23
CA LYS A 167 -8.79 11.15 -10.27
C LYS A 167 -8.09 10.47 -9.09
N MET A 168 -8.74 10.48 -7.93
CA MET A 168 -8.28 9.77 -6.73
C MET A 168 -9.30 8.73 -6.30
N HIS A 169 -8.83 7.59 -5.80
CA HIS A 169 -9.64 6.47 -5.32
C HIS A 169 -9.39 6.26 -3.83
N PHE A 170 -10.47 6.23 -3.05
CA PHE A 170 -10.42 6.13 -1.60
C PHE A 170 -10.79 4.71 -1.18
N LEU A 171 -9.83 3.94 -0.66
CA LEU A 171 -10.01 2.53 -0.34
C LEU A 171 -9.99 2.31 1.16
N LYS A 172 -11.11 1.83 1.70
CA LYS A 172 -11.21 1.31 3.07
C LYS A 172 -10.63 -0.09 3.13
N ILE A 173 -9.63 -0.28 3.97
CA ILE A 173 -8.91 -1.56 4.09
C ILE A 173 -9.53 -2.46 5.15
N SER A 174 -9.75 -3.71 4.75
CA SER A 174 -10.24 -4.82 5.59
C SER A 174 -9.51 -6.12 5.21
N ILE A 175 -9.65 -7.16 6.03
CA ILE A 175 -9.21 -8.55 5.77
C ILE A 175 -10.40 -9.49 5.95
#